data_AF-A0A968HW58-F1
#
_entry.id   AF-A0A968HW58-F1
#
_cell.length_a   1.000
_cell.length_b   1.000
_cell.length_c   1.000
_cell.angle_alpha   90.00
_cell.angle_beta   90.00
_cell.angle_gamma   90.00
#
_symmetry.space_group_name_H-M   'P 1'
#
loop_
_entity.id
_entity.type
_entity.pdbx_description
1 polymer ?
#
loop_
_entity_poly.entity_id
_entity_poly.type
_entity_poly.pdbx_seq_one_letter_code
_entity_poly.pdbx_strand_id
1 'polypeptide(L)'
;MGWGYCGTVSFAIGARRGVFGAVFPNTLIALLSSTLPHQASIFRRQMLLELGGFDQSYRWAADYGLFLAIATAGSYKIYHLPRIVATYNQDGRSFWQAQQYMTEFLQIQERHPLLQQPEWRDCRLQVYMEILAHPRGRLGLWRLGDLAAEMPQEVGELRVRLGAAEQRIATMESSKFWQLRERVQGWKSRWRTWRNLGRTP
;
A
#
# COMPACT_ATOMS: atom_id res chain seq x y z
N MET A 1 25.20 23.37 4.68
CA MET A 1 24.94 22.00 4.18
C MET A 1 24.87 21.05 5.36
N GLY A 2 23.70 20.46 5.64
CA GLY A 2 23.46 19.58 6.80
C GLY A 2 23.36 18.11 6.40
N TRP A 3 23.87 17.23 7.26
CA TRP A 3 23.93 15.76 7.08
C TRP A 3 22.97 15.06 8.04
N GLY A 4 22.22 14.04 7.60
CA GLY A 4 21.42 13.13 8.44
C GLY A 4 21.77 11.66 8.16
N TYR A 5 21.79 10.81 9.20
CA TYR A 5 22.20 9.41 9.13
C TYR A 5 21.02 8.46 9.44
N CYS A 6 20.85 7.41 8.63
CA CYS A 6 19.90 6.31 8.81
C CYS A 6 20.67 4.98 8.83
N GLY A 7 20.69 4.27 9.96
CA GLY A 7 21.32 2.96 10.09
C GLY A 7 20.43 1.80 9.62
N THR A 8 21.04 0.67 9.30
CA THR A 8 20.32 -0.61 9.10
C THR A 8 19.83 -1.16 10.44
N VAL A 9 18.60 -1.70 10.47
CA VAL A 9 18.06 -2.41 11.64
C VAL A 9 18.20 -3.91 11.50
N SER A 10 18.59 -4.55 12.61
CA SER A 10 18.55 -6.00 12.77
C SER A 10 17.36 -6.41 13.63
N PHE A 11 16.66 -7.46 13.19
CA PHE A 11 15.56 -8.08 13.92
C PHE A 11 16.02 -9.44 14.46
N ALA A 12 15.53 -9.81 15.64
CA ALA A 12 15.62 -11.18 16.14
C ALA A 12 14.22 -11.63 16.59
N ILE A 13 13.72 -12.69 15.99
CA ILE A 13 12.55 -13.45 16.47
C ILE A 13 12.99 -14.92 16.46
N GLY A 14 12.87 -15.59 17.59
CA GLY A 14 12.96 -17.06 17.77
C GLY A 14 13.88 -17.86 16.83
N ALA A 15 15.04 -18.29 17.35
CA ALA A 15 15.86 -19.43 16.88
C ALA A 15 16.33 -19.53 15.40
N ARG A 16 16.00 -18.60 14.48
CA ARG A 16 16.64 -18.52 13.15
C ARG A 16 17.15 -17.11 12.88
N ARG A 17 18.48 -16.95 12.90
CA ARG A 17 19.19 -15.68 12.64
C ARG A 17 19.00 -15.26 11.18
N GLY A 18 18.29 -14.16 10.93
CA GLY A 18 18.19 -13.53 9.61
C GLY A 18 18.61 -12.06 9.68
N VAL A 19 19.53 -11.65 8.80
CA VAL A 19 20.01 -10.26 8.68
C VAL A 19 19.17 -9.54 7.61
N PHE A 20 18.50 -8.44 7.97
CA PHE A 20 17.82 -7.59 6.99
C PHE A 20 18.64 -6.33 6.73
N GLY A 21 19.50 -6.39 5.71
CA GLY A 21 20.20 -5.24 5.15
C GLY A 21 19.50 -4.78 3.87
N ALA A 22 18.52 -3.88 3.98
CA ALA A 22 17.96 -3.24 2.80
C ALA A 22 18.66 -1.90 2.56
N VAL A 23 19.49 -1.83 1.52
CA VAL A 23 19.90 -0.55 0.93
C VAL A 23 18.80 -0.15 -0.02
N PHE A 24 18.13 0.98 0.25
CA PHE A 24 17.14 1.51 -0.67
C PHE A 24 17.84 2.55 -1.56
N PRO A 25 18.03 2.27 -2.86
CA PRO A 25 18.62 3.25 -3.77
C PRO A 25 17.74 4.51 -3.91
N ASN A 26 16.47 4.43 -3.52
CA ASN A 26 15.55 5.55 -3.44
C ASN A 26 14.76 5.51 -2.12
N THR A 27 15.10 6.41 -1.19
CA THR A 27 14.46 6.51 0.13
C THR A 27 12.96 6.79 0.03
N LEU A 28 12.51 7.59 -0.93
CA LEU A 28 11.09 7.88 -1.11
C LEU A 28 10.31 6.62 -1.51
N ILE A 29 10.84 5.81 -2.43
CA ILE A 29 10.21 4.54 -2.81
C ILE A 29 10.15 3.59 -1.61
N ALA A 30 11.19 3.54 -0.77
CA ALA A 30 11.17 2.76 0.46
C ALA A 30 10.01 3.16 1.38
N LEU A 31 9.84 4.48 1.55
CA LEU A 31 8.78 5.09 2.35
C LEU A 31 7.36 4.91 1.77
N LEU A 32 7.21 4.47 0.52
CA LEU A 32 5.89 4.10 0.00
C LEU A 32 5.39 2.77 0.59
N SER A 33 6.32 1.87 0.94
CA SER A 33 6.00 0.49 1.35
C SER A 33 6.32 0.16 2.82
N SER A 34 7.00 1.07 3.51
CA SER A 34 7.45 0.86 4.88
C SER A 34 7.84 2.19 5.52
N THR A 35 8.38 2.13 6.74
CA THR A 35 9.02 3.26 7.42
C THR A 35 10.52 2.99 7.55
N LEU A 36 11.30 4.06 7.72
CA LEU A 36 12.68 3.93 8.15
C LEU A 36 12.71 3.56 9.64
N PRO A 37 13.73 2.83 10.10
CA PRO A 37 13.80 2.46 11.50
C PRO A 37 14.10 3.67 12.40
N HIS A 38 13.10 4.12 13.17
CA HIS A 38 13.25 5.29 14.03
C HIS A 38 14.30 5.10 15.14
N GLN A 39 14.43 3.89 15.70
CA GLN A 39 15.41 3.58 16.75
C GLN A 39 16.87 3.63 16.24
N ALA A 40 17.07 3.58 14.93
CA ALA A 40 18.38 3.58 14.27
C ALA A 40 18.63 4.85 13.44
N SER A 41 17.85 5.90 13.66
CA SER A 41 17.97 7.16 12.94
C SER A 41 18.49 8.27 13.84
N ILE A 42 19.42 9.07 13.32
CA ILE A 42 20.01 10.21 14.03
C ILE A 42 19.80 11.46 13.18
N PHE A 43 19.27 12.49 13.83
CA PHE A 43 18.90 13.74 13.20
C PHE A 43 19.64 14.91 13.83
N ARG A 44 19.93 15.94 13.04
CA ARG A 44 20.36 17.23 13.60
C ARG A 44 19.18 17.91 14.26
N ARG A 45 19.37 18.42 15.47
CA ARG A 45 18.34 19.19 16.20
C ARG A 45 17.75 20.30 15.34
N GLN A 46 18.60 21.05 14.64
CA GLN A 46 18.18 22.17 13.79
C GLN A 46 17.22 21.74 12.67
N MET A 47 17.47 20.58 12.05
CA MET A 47 16.59 20.02 11.02
C MET A 47 15.20 19.70 11.58
N LEU A 48 15.12 19.14 12.79
CA LEU A 48 13.83 18.85 13.42
C LEU A 48 13.06 20.14 13.73
N LEU A 49 13.75 21.20 14.17
CA LEU A 49 13.12 22.49 14.43
C LEU A 49 12.59 23.15 13.14
N GLU A 50 13.36 23.08 12.05
CA GLU A 50 12.96 23.60 10.74
C GLU A 50 11.75 22.87 10.16
N LEU A 51 11.65 21.56 10.37
CA LEU A 51 10.53 20.73 9.91
C LEU A 51 9.33 20.73 10.86
N GLY A 52 9.42 21.39 12.02
CA GLY A 52 8.35 21.40 13.04
C GLY A 52 8.26 20.14 13.92
N GLY A 53 9.22 19.21 13.79
CA GLY A 53 9.31 17.99 14.59
C GLY A 53 8.28 16.93 14.21
N PHE A 54 7.83 16.15 15.20
CA PHE A 54 6.80 15.13 15.01
C PHE A 54 5.41 15.78 15.03
N ASP A 55 4.56 15.42 14.07
CA ASP A 55 3.14 15.78 14.11
C ASP A 55 2.44 14.93 15.18
N GLN A 56 2.05 15.59 16.28
CA GLN A 56 1.43 14.95 17.44
C GLN A 56 -0.04 14.56 17.22
N SER A 57 -0.63 14.88 16.06
CA SER A 57 -1.95 14.38 15.69
C SER A 57 -1.94 12.89 15.32
N TYR A 58 -0.76 12.32 15.05
CA TYR A 58 -0.56 10.90 14.78
C TYR A 58 0.04 10.20 16.00
N ARG A 59 -0.55 9.09 16.41
CA ARG A 59 -0.12 8.34 17.60
C ARG A 59 0.76 7.14 17.26
N TRP A 60 0.56 6.55 16.10
CA TRP A 60 1.15 5.27 15.69
C TRP A 60 2.21 5.44 14.60
N ALA A 61 2.03 6.40 13.69
CA ALA A 61 2.88 6.60 12.51
C ALA A 61 3.53 8.00 12.44
N ALA A 62 3.68 8.70 13.56
CA ALA A 62 4.31 10.02 13.58
C ALA A 62 5.76 10.01 13.06
N ASP A 63 6.50 8.94 13.32
CA ASP A 63 7.86 8.74 12.81
C ASP A 63 7.89 8.64 11.29
N TYR A 64 6.95 7.91 10.70
CA TYR A 64 6.77 7.86 9.25
C TYR A 64 6.55 9.25 8.64
N GLY A 65 5.66 10.06 9.23
CA GLY A 65 5.39 11.42 8.78
C GLY A 65 6.64 12.31 8.78
N LEU A 66 7.44 12.23 9.86
CA LEU A 66 8.72 12.94 9.95
C LEU A 66 9.71 12.48 8.86
N PHE A 67 9.85 11.17 8.64
CA PHE A 67 10.75 10.64 7.61
C PHE A 67 10.36 11.06 6.21
N LEU A 68 9.05 11.06 5.91
CA LEU A 68 8.54 11.52 4.63
C LEU A 68 8.86 13.01 4.44
N ALA A 69 8.61 13.84 5.45
CA ALA A 69 8.95 15.28 5.40
C ALA A 69 10.46 15.52 5.17
N ILE A 70 11.34 14.76 5.84
CA ILE A 70 12.79 14.85 5.63
C ILE A 70 13.16 14.48 4.19
N ALA A 71 12.59 13.39 3.68
CA ALA A 71 12.92 12.88 2.34
C ALA A 71 12.39 13.79 1.21
N THR A 72 11.33 14.57 1.46
CA THR A 72 10.72 15.46 0.47
C THR A 72 11.17 16.92 0.58
N ALA A 73 11.81 17.33 1.68
CA ALA A 73 12.30 18.70 1.86
C ALA A 73 13.37 19.13 0.84
N GLY A 74 14.07 18.19 0.21
CA GLY A 74 15.08 18.44 -0.84
C GLY A 74 16.39 19.10 -0.36
N SER A 75 16.40 19.73 0.81
CA SER A 75 17.56 20.42 1.39
C SER A 75 18.46 19.51 2.24
N TYR A 76 17.98 18.34 2.63
CA TYR A 76 18.68 17.41 3.51
C TYR A 76 19.21 16.20 2.74
N LYS A 77 20.43 15.80 3.07
CA LYS A 77 21.04 14.58 2.56
C LYS A 77 20.85 13.45 3.58
N ILE A 78 20.32 12.33 3.11
CA ILE A 78 20.10 11.12 3.89
C ILE A 78 21.24 10.15 3.58
N TYR A 79 21.97 9.73 4.62
CA TYR A 79 23.07 8.77 4.50
C TYR A 79 22.67 7.45 5.12
N HIS A 80 23.05 6.35 4.46
CA HIS A 80 22.91 5.03 5.01
C HIS A 80 24.22 4.60 5.70
N LEU A 81 24.14 4.17 6.95
CA LEU A 81 25.26 3.55 7.65
C LEU A 81 25.03 2.03 7.68
N PRO A 82 25.82 1.22 6.93
CA PRO A 82 25.66 -0.23 6.89
C PRO A 82 26.27 -0.91 8.13
N ARG A 83 25.91 -0.43 9.32
CA ARG A 83 26.27 -1.00 10.62
C ARG A 83 25.01 -1.12 11.48
N ILE A 84 24.98 -2.18 12.27
CA ILE A 84 23.92 -2.38 13.27
C ILE A 84 24.22 -1.43 14.43
N VAL A 85 23.29 -0.51 14.70
CA VAL A 85 23.43 0.49 15.78
C VAL A 85 22.34 0.38 16.85
N ALA A 86 21.28 -0.37 16.57
CA ALA A 86 20.18 -0.59 17.49
C ALA A 86 19.60 -1.99 17.32
N THR A 87 19.10 -2.54 18.43
CA THR A 87 18.25 -3.74 18.48
C THR A 87 17.03 -3.40 19.32
N TYR A 88 15.87 -3.92 18.96
CA TYR A 88 14.63 -3.70 19.71
C TYR A 88 13.73 -4.92 19.64
N ASN A 89 12.92 -5.09 20.68
CA ASN A 89 11.92 -6.15 20.73
C ASN A 89 10.70 -5.75 19.89
N GLN A 90 10.05 -6.73 19.27
CA GLN A 90 8.84 -6.48 18.47
C GLN A 90 7.56 -6.37 19.31
N ASP A 91 7.66 -6.36 20.63
CA ASP A 91 6.50 -6.30 21.52
C ASP A 91 5.93 -4.88 21.71
N GLY A 92 6.39 -3.93 20.89
CA GLY A 92 5.91 -2.54 20.92
C GLY A 92 4.41 -2.43 20.61
N ARG A 93 3.72 -1.48 21.25
CA ARG A 93 2.27 -1.29 21.07
C ARG A 93 1.86 -1.12 19.60
N SER A 94 2.67 -0.44 18.79
CA SER A 94 2.42 -0.23 17.36
C SER A 94 2.50 -1.53 16.55
N PHE A 95 3.26 -2.53 17.02
CA PHE A 95 3.34 -3.84 16.37
C PHE A 95 2.00 -4.58 16.47
N TRP A 96 1.35 -4.52 17.63
CA TRP A 96 0.04 -5.15 17.86
C TRP A 96 -1.11 -4.35 17.23
N GLN A 97 -0.94 -3.04 17.09
CA GLN A 97 -1.93 -2.12 16.51
C GLN A 97 -1.63 -1.80 15.04
N ALA A 98 -1.34 -2.85 14.26
CA ALA A 98 -0.97 -2.72 12.86
C ALA A 98 -2.05 -2.04 12.01
N GLN A 99 -3.33 -2.25 12.33
CA GLN A 99 -4.44 -1.60 11.63
C GLN A 99 -4.41 -0.09 11.85
N GLN A 100 -4.29 0.37 13.10
CA GLN A 100 -4.24 1.79 13.44
C GLN A 100 -3.00 2.46 12.84
N TYR A 101 -1.85 1.79 12.92
CA TYR A 101 -0.63 2.22 12.24
C TYR A 101 -0.86 2.40 10.74
N MET A 102 -1.46 1.40 10.07
CA MET A 102 -1.71 1.47 8.62
C MET A 102 -2.69 2.58 8.25
N THR A 103 -3.73 2.80 9.06
CA THR A 103 -4.68 3.90 8.86
C THR A 103 -3.97 5.26 8.90
N GLU A 104 -3.14 5.50 9.93
CA GLU A 104 -2.39 6.77 10.01
C GLU A 104 -1.35 6.89 8.89
N PHE A 105 -0.64 5.81 8.57
CA PHE A 105 0.34 5.77 7.48
C PHE A 105 -0.30 6.19 6.14
N LEU A 106 -1.47 5.65 5.79
CA LEU A 106 -2.19 6.02 4.57
C LEU A 106 -2.71 7.46 4.63
N GLN A 107 -3.24 7.91 5.77
CA GLN A 107 -3.69 9.30 5.95
C GLN A 107 -2.55 10.30 5.75
N ILE A 108 -1.35 10.00 6.28
CA ILE A 108 -0.15 10.82 6.08
C ILE A 108 0.17 10.93 4.58
N GLN A 109 0.14 9.79 3.87
CA GLN A 109 0.41 9.81 2.43
C GLN A 109 -0.67 10.54 1.62
N GLU A 110 -1.94 10.41 2.01
CA GLU A 110 -3.06 11.11 1.38
C GLU A 110 -2.97 12.63 1.51
N ARG A 111 -2.46 13.10 2.66
CA ARG A 111 -2.29 14.54 2.91
C ARG A 111 -1.01 15.11 2.31
N HIS A 112 0.01 14.29 2.05
CA HIS A 112 1.31 14.77 1.58
C HIS A 112 1.27 15.25 0.11
N PRO A 113 1.52 16.54 -0.20
CA PRO A 113 1.32 17.09 -1.55
C PRO A 113 2.08 16.38 -2.67
N LEU A 114 3.35 16.03 -2.45
CA LEU A 114 4.16 15.30 -3.44
C LEU A 114 3.52 13.97 -3.84
N LEU A 115 2.97 13.23 -2.87
CA LEU A 115 2.38 11.91 -3.10
C LEU A 115 0.99 11.99 -3.74
N GLN A 116 0.45 13.20 -3.90
CA GLN A 116 -0.79 13.46 -4.63
C GLN A 116 -0.57 13.78 -6.10
N GLN A 117 0.68 13.96 -6.53
CA GLN A 117 1.00 14.12 -7.95
C GLN A 117 0.74 12.80 -8.70
N PRO A 118 0.23 12.84 -9.94
CA PRO A 118 -0.16 11.64 -10.71
C PRO A 118 0.93 10.56 -10.76
N GLU A 119 2.17 10.95 -11.06
CA GLU A 119 3.33 10.07 -11.15
C GLU A 119 3.62 9.32 -9.84
N TRP A 120 3.45 9.99 -8.70
CA TRP A 120 3.66 9.39 -7.39
C TRP A 120 2.49 8.55 -6.93
N ARG A 121 1.25 8.90 -7.33
CA ARG A 121 0.07 8.07 -7.11
C ARG A 121 0.20 6.75 -7.87
N ASP A 122 0.60 6.79 -9.14
CA ASP A 122 0.81 5.61 -9.97
C ASP A 122 1.94 4.74 -9.41
N CYS A 123 3.07 5.37 -9.02
CA CYS A 123 4.17 4.67 -8.37
C CYS A 123 3.72 3.96 -7.08
N ARG A 124 2.95 4.64 -6.22
CA ARG A 124 2.41 4.05 -4.99
C ARG A 124 1.46 2.89 -5.27
N LEU A 125 0.57 3.02 -6.25
CA LEU A 125 -0.32 1.95 -6.67
C LEU A 125 0.48 0.73 -7.13
N GLN A 126 1.51 0.93 -7.96
CA GLN A 126 2.37 -0.15 -8.42
C GLN A 126 3.09 -0.84 -7.25
N VAL A 127 3.61 -0.06 -6.28
CA VAL A 127 4.24 -0.60 -5.08
C VAL A 127 3.25 -1.45 -4.27
N TYR A 128 2.00 -1.01 -4.12
CA TYR A 128 0.97 -1.77 -3.41
C TYR A 128 0.56 -3.03 -4.16
N MET A 129 0.38 -2.95 -5.48
CA MET A 129 0.11 -4.13 -6.31
C MET A 129 1.23 -5.16 -6.21
N GLU A 130 2.48 -4.73 -6.23
CA GLU A 130 3.66 -5.59 -6.06
C GLU A 130 3.66 -6.27 -4.69
N ILE A 131 3.34 -5.52 -3.62
CA ILE A 131 3.26 -6.07 -2.26
C ILE A 131 2.14 -7.11 -2.14
N LEU A 132 0.99 -6.88 -2.79
CA LEU A 132 -0.12 -7.83 -2.81
C LEU A 132 0.19 -9.07 -3.64
N ALA A 133 0.86 -8.91 -4.79
CA ALA A 133 1.27 -10.02 -5.65
C ALA A 133 2.38 -10.86 -5.00
N HIS A 134 3.28 -10.21 -4.25
CA HIS A 134 4.46 -10.81 -3.64
C HIS A 134 4.61 -10.38 -2.17
N PRO A 135 3.77 -10.89 -1.25
CA PRO A 135 3.78 -10.53 0.16
C PRO A 135 4.98 -11.14 0.90
N ARG A 136 6.21 -10.69 0.57
CA ARG A 136 7.48 -11.09 1.21
C ARG A 136 7.66 -10.40 2.56
N GLY A 137 6.62 -10.37 3.40
CA GLY A 137 6.63 -9.73 4.72
C GLY A 137 6.59 -8.19 4.74
N ARG A 138 6.37 -7.54 3.60
CA ARG A 138 6.14 -6.09 3.54
C ARG A 138 4.77 -5.71 4.10
N LEU A 139 4.64 -4.50 4.65
CA LEU A 139 3.41 -3.98 5.30
C LEU A 139 2.80 -4.90 6.37
N GLY A 140 3.59 -5.80 6.97
CA GLY A 140 3.06 -6.78 7.92
C GLY A 140 2.31 -7.95 7.29
N LEU A 141 2.29 -8.08 5.95
CA LEU A 141 1.54 -9.12 5.24
C LEU A 141 2.08 -10.55 5.44
N TRP A 142 3.26 -10.72 6.05
CA TRP A 142 3.69 -12.03 6.54
C TRP A 142 2.70 -12.61 7.56
N ARG A 143 1.99 -11.75 8.29
CA ARG A 143 0.90 -12.14 9.21
C ARG A 143 -0.36 -12.62 8.48
N LEU A 144 -0.49 -12.33 7.18
CA LEU A 144 -1.56 -12.91 6.38
C LEU A 144 -1.35 -14.40 6.15
N GLY A 145 -0.13 -14.94 6.30
CA GLY A 145 0.08 -16.39 6.24
C GLY A 145 -0.68 -17.11 7.37
N ASP A 146 -0.59 -16.56 8.58
CA ASP A 146 -1.27 -17.09 9.76
C ASP A 146 -2.78 -16.81 9.71
N LEU A 147 -3.18 -15.60 9.28
CA LEU A 147 -4.59 -15.28 9.02
C LEU A 147 -5.19 -16.10 7.88
N ALA A 148 -4.44 -16.45 6.83
CA ALA A 148 -4.91 -17.31 5.76
C ALA A 148 -5.14 -18.76 6.23
N ALA A 149 -4.45 -19.18 7.29
CA ALA A 149 -4.73 -20.44 7.97
C ALA A 149 -6.01 -20.39 8.84
N GLU A 150 -6.43 -19.19 9.27
CA GLU A 150 -7.67 -18.94 10.05
C GLU A 150 -8.88 -18.52 9.19
N MET A 151 -8.64 -17.96 8.00
CA MET A 151 -9.63 -17.59 6.98
C MET A 151 -10.17 -18.70 6.04
N PRO A 152 -9.84 -20.01 6.12
CA PRO A 152 -10.35 -21.01 5.17
C PRO A 152 -11.87 -21.06 5.08
N GLN A 153 -12.57 -20.78 6.18
CA GLN A 153 -14.02 -20.88 6.23
C GLN A 153 -14.70 -19.72 5.47
N GLU A 154 -14.34 -18.47 5.75
CA GLU A 154 -14.91 -17.31 5.05
C GLU A 154 -14.54 -17.30 3.56
N VAL A 155 -13.29 -17.63 3.21
CA VAL A 155 -12.87 -17.74 1.81
C VAL A 155 -13.59 -18.89 1.11
N GLY A 156 -13.84 -19.99 1.81
CA GLY A 156 -14.66 -21.10 1.32
C GLY A 156 -16.10 -20.67 1.02
N GLU A 157 -16.74 -19.96 1.95
CA GLU A 157 -18.09 -19.44 1.77
C GLU A 157 -18.18 -18.43 0.61
N LEU A 158 -17.20 -17.54 0.47
CA LEU A 158 -17.15 -16.59 -0.64
C LEU A 158 -16.98 -17.29 -1.99
N ARG A 159 -16.16 -18.34 -2.07
CA ARG A 159 -16.01 -19.16 -3.30
C ARG A 159 -17.31 -19.86 -3.66
N VAL A 160 -18.01 -20.43 -2.69
CA VAL A 160 -19.32 -21.05 -2.91
C VAL A 160 -20.34 -20.01 -3.41
N ARG A 161 -20.38 -18.82 -2.79
CA ARG A 161 -21.26 -17.73 -3.22
C ARG A 161 -20.94 -17.24 -4.64
N LEU A 162 -19.66 -17.14 -4.99
CA LEU A 162 -19.21 -16.76 -6.33
C LEU A 162 -19.68 -17.78 -7.37
N GLY A 163 -19.42 -19.08 -7.15
CA GLY A 163 -19.87 -20.13 -8.06
C GLY A 163 -21.39 -20.17 -8.23
N ALA A 164 -22.15 -19.95 -7.15
CA ALA A 164 -23.61 -19.86 -7.22
C ALA A 164 -24.08 -18.63 -8.03
N ALA A 165 -23.38 -17.50 -7.93
CA ALA A 165 -23.68 -16.30 -8.71
C ALA A 165 -23.38 -16.52 -10.20
N GLU A 166 -22.24 -17.13 -10.53
CA GLU A 166 -21.86 -17.48 -11.91
C GLU A 166 -22.87 -18.43 -12.55
N GLN A 167 -23.31 -19.47 -11.82
CA GLN A 167 -24.36 -20.36 -12.30
C GLN A 167 -25.69 -19.65 -12.55
N ARG A 168 -26.08 -18.71 -11.67
CA ARG A 168 -27.29 -17.90 -11.86
C ARG A 168 -27.19 -17.03 -13.11
N ILE A 169 -26.03 -16.39 -13.34
CA ILE A 169 -25.78 -15.60 -14.55
C ILE A 169 -25.89 -16.49 -15.78
N ALA A 170 -25.20 -17.63 -15.81
CA ALA A 170 -25.28 -18.57 -16.94
C ALA A 170 -26.72 -19.06 -17.20
N THR A 171 -27.47 -19.35 -16.14
CA THR A 171 -28.89 -19.73 -16.23
C THR A 171 -29.72 -18.59 -16.82
N MET A 172 -29.52 -17.35 -16.35
CA MET A 172 -30.19 -16.16 -16.88
C MET A 172 -29.86 -15.94 -18.35
N GLU A 173 -28.60 -16.06 -18.75
CA GLU A 173 -28.13 -15.89 -20.13
C GLU A 173 -28.75 -16.93 -21.08
N SER A 174 -28.93 -18.17 -20.61
CA SER A 174 -29.62 -19.21 -21.37
C SER A 174 -31.14 -19.05 -21.44
N SER A 175 -31.73 -18.14 -20.65
CA SER A 175 -33.18 -17.98 -20.56
C SER A 175 -33.78 -17.32 -21.80
N LYS A 176 -35.04 -17.68 -22.12
CA LYS A 176 -35.80 -17.07 -23.23
C LYS A 176 -35.92 -15.54 -23.09
N PHE A 177 -36.01 -15.03 -21.86
CA PHE A 177 -36.07 -13.59 -21.60
C PHE A 177 -34.78 -12.87 -22.00
N TRP A 178 -33.63 -13.48 -21.73
CA TRP A 178 -32.34 -12.90 -22.09
C TRP A 178 -32.10 -12.92 -23.60
N GLN A 179 -32.40 -14.04 -24.25
CA GLN A 179 -32.38 -14.15 -25.71
C GLN A 179 -33.31 -13.13 -26.39
N LEU A 180 -34.51 -12.89 -25.82
CA LEU A 180 -35.43 -11.87 -26.30
C LEU A 180 -34.85 -10.46 -26.12
N ARG A 181 -34.23 -10.16 -24.98
CA ARG A 181 -33.58 -8.88 -24.70
C ARG A 181 -32.47 -8.59 -25.72
N GLU A 182 -31.61 -9.56 -26.01
CA GLU A 182 -30.55 -9.43 -27.02
C GLU A 182 -31.13 -9.17 -28.42
N ARG A 183 -32.19 -9.88 -28.81
CA ARG A 183 -32.90 -9.63 -30.08
C ARG A 183 -33.43 -8.21 -30.16
N VAL A 184 -34.05 -7.71 -29.09
CA VAL A 184 -34.58 -6.33 -29.02
C VAL A 184 -33.44 -5.30 -29.10
N GLN A 185 -32.31 -5.54 -28.44
CA GLN A 185 -31.15 -4.65 -28.55
C GLN A 185 -30.56 -4.64 -29.97
N GLY A 186 -30.45 -5.80 -30.61
CA GLY A 186 -30.01 -5.91 -32.01
C GLY A 186 -30.98 -5.20 -32.98
N TRP A 187 -32.28 -5.20 -32.69
CA TRP A 187 -33.26 -4.41 -33.44
C TRP A 187 -33.05 -2.91 -33.26
N LYS A 188 -32.88 -2.44 -32.02
CA LYS A 188 -32.61 -1.02 -31.73
C LYS A 188 -31.33 -0.53 -32.42
N SER A 189 -30.28 -1.34 -32.45
CA SER A 189 -29.03 -1.01 -33.14
C SER A 189 -29.25 -0.85 -34.65
N ARG A 190 -29.88 -1.83 -35.30
CA ARG A 190 -30.22 -1.77 -36.74
C ARG A 190 -31.10 -0.57 -37.09
N TRP A 191 -32.10 -0.28 -36.25
CA TRP A 191 -33.00 0.86 -36.46
C TRP A 191 -32.26 2.20 -36.35
N ARG A 192 -31.31 2.34 -35.41
CA ARG A 192 -30.44 3.54 -35.33
C ARG A 192 -29.57 3.69 -36.58
N THR A 193 -28.95 2.61 -37.06
CA THR A 193 -28.14 2.64 -38.29
C THR A 193 -28.97 3.06 -39.50
N TRP A 194 -30.17 2.49 -39.66
CA TRP A 194 -31.07 2.83 -40.77
C TRP A 194 -31.53 4.29 -40.73
N ARG A 195 -31.89 4.79 -39.53
CA ARG A 195 -32.27 6.20 -39.34
C ARG A 195 -31.14 7.18 -39.69
N ASN A 196 -29.89 6.78 -39.49
CA ASN A 196 -28.73 7.59 -39.83
C ASN A 196 -28.38 7.54 -41.32
N LEU A 197 -28.65 6.43 -42.02
CA LEU A 197 -28.43 6.31 -43.47
C LEU A 197 -29.45 7.11 -44.31
N GLY A 198 -30.65 7.35 -43.80
CA GLY A 198 -31.67 8.20 -44.46
C GLY A 198 -31.50 9.71 -44.22
N ARG A 199 -30.43 10.12 -43.52
CA ARG A 199 -30.03 11.52 -43.33
C ARG A 199 -28.75 11.78 -44.12
N THR A 200 -28.82 11.70 -45.44
CA THR A 200 -27.84 12.38 -46.30
C THR A 200 -28.10 13.89 -46.21
N PRO A 201 -27.05 14.72 -46.03
CA PRO A 201 -27.17 16.18 -46.06
C PRO A 201 -27.64 16.69 -47.42
#